data_AF-A0A661Z318-F1
#
_entry.id   AF-A0A661Z318-F1
#
_cell.length_a   1.000
_cell.length_b   1.000
_cell.length_c   1.000
_cell.angle_alpha   90.00
_cell.angle_beta   90.00
_cell.angle_gamma   90.00
#
_symmetry.space_group_name_H-M   'P 1'
#
loop_
_entity.id
_entity.type
_entity.pdbx_description
1 polymer ?
#
loop_
_entity_poly.entity_id
_entity_poly.type
_entity_poly.pdbx_seq_one_letter_code
_entity_poly.pdbx_strand_id
1 'polypeptide(L)'
;MQNYINQLIQDFNLAEEDPTQETNFGDTYDEFEKQMLEIEESRYEPAKQVVGVSYVELPPAERMTVAQTQELTIAMLNALSAKGTNVIFPGDGIPAKLAYEQLRKHFKEGFHAVSGWNIDFCDGDCPSCAFVDYCKAKDDIWTAEELKKEMTKRQ
;
A
#
# COMPACT_ATOMS: atom_id res chain seq x y z
N MET A 1 -15.90 -18.83 3.01
CA MET A 1 -14.88 -17.76 2.86
C MET A 1 -14.77 -17.32 1.40
N GLN A 2 -14.60 -18.22 0.43
CA GLN A 2 -14.44 -17.82 -0.98
C GLN A 2 -15.50 -16.83 -1.50
N ASN A 3 -16.79 -17.09 -1.24
CA ASN A 3 -17.86 -16.17 -1.67
C ASN A 3 -17.68 -14.73 -1.13
N TYR A 4 -17.18 -14.59 0.09
CA TYR A 4 -16.91 -13.30 0.70
C TYR A 4 -15.72 -12.60 0.03
N ILE A 5 -14.65 -13.35 -0.26
CA ILE A 5 -13.50 -12.83 -1.01
C ILE A 5 -13.93 -12.37 -2.40
N ASN A 6 -14.77 -13.16 -3.09
CA ASN A 6 -15.30 -12.80 -4.40
C ASN A 6 -16.12 -11.51 -4.35
N GLN A 7 -16.92 -11.30 -3.28
CA GLN A 7 -17.65 -10.04 -3.10
C GLN A 7 -16.70 -8.86 -2.92
N LEU A 8 -15.68 -8.98 -2.08
CA LEU A 8 -14.70 -7.91 -1.88
C LEU A 8 -13.95 -7.57 -3.18
N ILE A 9 -13.57 -8.58 -3.97
CA ILE A 9 -12.95 -8.37 -5.27
C ILE A 9 -13.89 -7.63 -6.22
N GLN A 10 -15.19 -7.98 -6.23
CA GLN A 10 -16.18 -7.24 -7.02
C GLN A 10 -16.29 -5.78 -6.55
N ASP A 11 -16.31 -5.54 -5.25
CA ASP A 11 -16.37 -4.18 -4.68
C ASP A 11 -15.13 -3.36 -5.08
N PHE A 12 -13.94 -3.97 -5.12
CA PHE A 12 -12.72 -3.33 -5.62
C PHE A 12 -12.78 -3.05 -7.12
N ASN A 13 -13.27 -4.00 -7.92
CA ASN A 13 -13.41 -3.81 -9.38
C ASN A 13 -14.35 -2.64 -9.70
N LEU A 14 -15.38 -2.38 -8.89
CA LEU A 14 -16.24 -1.20 -9.08
C LEU A 14 -15.49 0.11 -8.89
N ALA A 15 -14.46 0.15 -8.04
CA ALA A 15 -13.60 1.33 -7.91
C ALA A 15 -12.73 1.55 -9.16
N GLU A 16 -12.36 0.47 -9.86
CA GLU A 16 -11.59 0.55 -11.11
C GLU A 16 -12.40 1.10 -12.30
N GLU A 17 -13.74 0.97 -12.28
CA GLU A 17 -14.62 1.44 -13.36
C GLU A 17 -14.67 2.97 -13.50
N ASP A 18 -14.24 3.72 -12.47
CA ASP A 18 -14.21 5.19 -12.44
C ASP A 18 -12.82 5.68 -12.01
N PRO A 19 -11.78 5.56 -12.85
CA PRO A 19 -10.42 5.89 -12.44
C PRO A 19 -10.25 7.40 -12.22
N THR A 20 -9.47 7.77 -11.19
CA THR A 20 -9.02 9.15 -10.99
C THR A 20 -8.17 9.56 -12.18
N GLN A 21 -8.38 10.78 -12.67
CA GLN A 21 -7.61 11.31 -13.80
C GLN A 21 -6.11 11.39 -13.43
N GLU A 22 -5.25 10.91 -14.34
CA GLU A 22 -3.81 11.04 -14.17
C GLU A 22 -3.39 12.51 -14.09
N THR A 23 -2.53 12.80 -13.11
CA THR A 23 -1.98 14.14 -12.91
C THR A 23 -1.11 14.52 -14.11
N ASN A 24 -1.48 15.60 -14.80
CA ASN A 24 -0.63 16.19 -15.83
C ASN A 24 0.32 17.20 -15.18
N PHE A 25 1.59 16.83 -15.08
CA PHE A 25 2.64 17.67 -14.52
C PHE A 25 3.00 18.90 -15.35
N GLY A 26 2.47 19.02 -16.58
CA GLY A 26 2.77 20.13 -17.48
C GLY A 26 4.18 20.06 -18.09
N ASP A 27 4.50 21.08 -18.88
CA ASP A 27 5.79 21.19 -19.59
C ASP A 27 6.74 22.20 -18.92
N THR A 28 6.24 22.93 -17.92
CA THR A 28 6.98 23.98 -17.22
C THR A 28 7.18 23.65 -15.74
N TYR A 29 8.19 24.26 -15.13
CA TYR A 29 8.44 24.09 -13.69
C TYR A 29 7.30 24.62 -12.83
N ASP A 30 6.72 25.78 -13.17
CA ASP A 30 5.61 26.38 -12.39
C ASP A 30 4.35 25.47 -12.41
N GLU A 31 4.09 24.80 -13.53
CA GLU A 31 3.02 23.81 -13.63
C GLU A 31 3.32 22.58 -12.78
N PHE A 32 4.54 22.05 -12.87
CA PHE A 32 4.99 20.92 -12.05
C PHE A 32 4.90 21.22 -10.54
N GLU A 33 5.42 22.37 -10.11
CA GLU A 33 5.41 22.81 -8.72
C GLU A 33 3.98 22.92 -8.19
N LYS A 34 3.08 23.50 -8.98
CA LYS A 34 1.66 23.60 -8.62
C LYS A 34 1.01 22.23 -8.43
N GLN A 35 1.28 21.27 -9.31
CA GLN A 35 0.73 19.91 -9.21
C GLN A 35 1.31 19.16 -8.01
N MET A 36 2.60 19.31 -7.75
CA MET A 36 3.24 18.71 -6.59
C MET A 36 2.66 19.25 -5.28
N LEU A 37 2.44 20.56 -5.19
CA LEU A 37 1.82 21.18 -4.02
C LEU A 37 0.40 20.65 -3.79
N GLU A 38 -0.38 20.46 -4.84
CA GLU A 38 -1.73 19.87 -4.74
C GLU A 38 -1.69 18.43 -4.20
N ILE A 39 -0.71 17.62 -4.64
CA ILE A 39 -0.51 16.26 -4.12
C ILE A 39 -0.11 16.30 -2.64
N GLU A 40 0.84 17.16 -2.27
CA GLU A 40 1.33 17.28 -0.88
C GLU A 40 0.27 17.81 0.09
N GLU A 41 -0.58 18.75 -0.35
CA GLU A 41 -1.66 19.32 0.46
C GLU A 41 -2.95 18.47 0.46
N SER A 42 -3.00 17.43 -0.38
CA SER A 42 -4.16 16.55 -0.45
C SER A 42 -4.39 15.83 0.88
N ARG A 43 -5.66 15.59 1.19
CA ARG A 43 -6.07 14.98 2.47
C ARG A 43 -6.33 13.50 2.30
N TYR A 44 -6.08 12.74 3.36
CA TYR A 44 -6.54 11.37 3.47
C TYR A 44 -8.07 11.32 3.49
N GLU A 45 -8.62 10.50 2.59
CA GLU A 45 -10.02 10.11 2.56
C GLU A 45 -10.18 8.67 3.08
N PRO A 46 -11.29 8.36 3.79
CA PRO A 46 -11.53 7.01 4.27
C PRO A 46 -11.49 5.98 3.13
N ALA A 47 -10.86 4.82 3.36
CA ALA A 47 -10.74 3.78 2.33
C ALA A 47 -12.08 3.34 1.73
N LYS A 48 -13.16 3.33 2.53
CA LYS A 48 -14.52 3.03 2.04
C LYS A 48 -15.00 3.99 0.96
N GLN A 49 -14.60 5.26 1.03
CA GLN A 49 -14.94 6.29 0.06
C GLN A 49 -14.08 6.17 -1.19
N VAL A 50 -12.78 5.89 -1.04
CA VAL A 50 -11.84 5.83 -2.16
C VAL A 50 -12.01 4.54 -2.99
N VAL A 51 -12.04 3.38 -2.33
CA VAL A 51 -12.00 2.06 -2.99
C VAL A 51 -13.20 1.17 -2.64
N GLY A 52 -14.25 1.72 -2.04
CA GLY A 52 -15.49 0.98 -1.76
C GLY A 52 -15.41 -0.04 -0.62
N VAL A 53 -14.25 -0.24 -0.01
CA VAL A 53 -14.00 -1.25 1.05
C VAL A 53 -13.27 -0.62 2.23
N SER A 54 -13.73 -0.90 3.45
CA SER A 54 -13.12 -0.45 4.71
C SER A 54 -12.19 -1.49 5.35
N TYR A 55 -11.35 -1.05 6.29
CA TYR A 55 -10.49 -1.92 7.08
C TYR A 55 -11.23 -3.08 7.80
N VAL A 56 -12.45 -2.81 8.29
CA VAL A 56 -13.23 -3.81 9.05
C VAL A 56 -13.86 -4.87 8.16
N GLU A 57 -14.08 -4.57 6.88
CA GLU A 57 -14.56 -5.52 5.88
C GLU A 57 -13.41 -6.43 5.40
N LEU A 58 -12.17 -5.96 5.43
CA LEU A 58 -11.01 -6.77 5.08
C LEU A 58 -10.74 -7.87 6.14
N PRO A 59 -10.78 -9.16 5.76
CA PRO A 59 -10.53 -10.25 6.70
C PRO A 59 -9.05 -10.28 7.14
N PRO A 60 -8.74 -10.68 8.38
CA PRO A 60 -7.37 -10.97 8.79
C PRO A 60 -6.70 -12.03 7.90
N ALA A 61 -5.39 -11.89 7.63
CA ALA A 61 -4.63 -12.77 6.75
C ALA A 61 -4.66 -14.25 7.18
N GLU A 62 -4.81 -14.53 8.46
CA GLU A 62 -4.87 -15.88 9.04
C GLU A 62 -6.12 -16.64 8.59
N ARG A 63 -7.20 -15.94 8.25
CA ARG A 63 -8.48 -16.54 7.85
C ARG A 63 -8.56 -16.89 6.36
N MET A 64 -7.54 -16.52 5.59
CA MET A 64 -7.47 -16.74 4.15
C MET A 64 -6.39 -17.75 3.77
N THR A 65 -6.61 -18.45 2.67
CA THR A 65 -5.54 -19.22 2.02
C THR A 65 -4.54 -18.27 1.36
N VAL A 66 -3.36 -18.77 1.00
CA VAL A 66 -2.36 -17.97 0.26
C VAL A 66 -2.94 -17.48 -1.07
N ALA A 67 -3.62 -18.35 -1.81
CA ALA A 67 -4.25 -18.00 -3.09
C ALA A 67 -5.30 -16.89 -2.94
N GLN A 68 -6.22 -17.02 -1.97
CA GLN A 68 -7.22 -15.98 -1.68
C GLN A 68 -6.57 -14.64 -1.30
N THR A 69 -5.49 -14.70 -0.51
CA THR A 69 -4.75 -13.50 -0.10
C THR A 69 -4.13 -12.82 -1.32
N GLN A 70 -3.53 -13.59 -2.24
CA GLN A 70 -2.95 -13.06 -3.47
C GLN A 70 -4.01 -12.43 -4.38
N GLU A 71 -5.10 -13.14 -4.64
CA GLU A 71 -6.23 -12.64 -5.46
C GLU A 71 -6.78 -11.33 -4.90
N LEU A 72 -7.07 -11.29 -3.59
CA LEU A 72 -7.58 -10.08 -2.94
C LEU A 72 -6.56 -8.94 -2.97
N THR A 73 -5.28 -9.23 -2.71
CA THR A 73 -4.23 -8.19 -2.75
C THR A 73 -4.10 -7.60 -4.14
N ILE A 74 -4.17 -8.41 -5.20
CA ILE A 74 -4.13 -7.92 -6.58
C ILE A 74 -5.30 -6.97 -6.86
N ALA A 75 -6.53 -7.34 -6.47
CA ALA A 75 -7.69 -6.47 -6.62
C ALA A 75 -7.54 -5.14 -5.83
N MET A 76 -6.99 -5.19 -4.61
CA MET A 76 -6.68 -3.99 -3.84
C MET A 76 -5.68 -3.08 -4.55
N LEU A 77 -4.61 -3.64 -5.11
CA LEU A 77 -3.57 -2.88 -5.82
C LEU A 77 -4.12 -2.20 -7.07
N ASN A 78 -4.93 -2.93 -7.85
CA ASN A 78 -5.56 -2.39 -9.05
C ASN A 78 -6.54 -1.25 -8.72
N ALA A 79 -7.41 -1.46 -7.72
CA ALA A 79 -8.34 -0.42 -7.26
C ALA A 79 -7.62 0.83 -6.75
N LEU A 80 -6.53 0.68 -5.99
CA LEU A 80 -5.73 1.81 -5.52
C LEU A 80 -5.04 2.53 -6.67
N SER A 81 -4.47 1.79 -7.62
CA SER A 81 -3.81 2.36 -8.80
C SER A 81 -4.80 3.14 -9.67
N ALA A 82 -6.00 2.59 -9.89
CA ALA A 82 -7.08 3.29 -10.58
C ALA A 82 -7.51 4.58 -9.86
N LYS A 83 -7.37 4.64 -8.53
CA LYS A 83 -7.63 5.84 -7.72
C LYS A 83 -6.39 6.72 -7.53
N GLY A 84 -5.33 6.49 -8.30
CA GLY A 84 -4.16 7.37 -8.33
C GLY A 84 -3.10 7.08 -7.26
N THR A 85 -3.28 6.02 -6.46
CA THR A 85 -2.33 5.57 -5.45
C THR A 85 -1.58 4.33 -5.94
N ASN A 86 -0.28 4.44 -6.15
CA ASN A 86 0.57 3.30 -6.47
C ASN A 86 1.17 2.70 -5.20
N VAL A 87 1.20 1.37 -5.12
CA VAL A 87 1.76 0.65 -3.99
C VAL A 87 2.97 -0.14 -4.46
N ILE A 88 4.12 0.12 -3.84
CA ILE A 88 5.42 -0.45 -4.19
C ILE A 88 5.91 -1.21 -2.96
N PHE A 89 5.97 -2.53 -3.05
CA PHE A 89 6.52 -3.33 -1.96
C PHE A 89 8.05 -3.29 -1.96
N PRO A 90 8.70 -3.21 -0.79
CA PRO A 90 10.15 -3.15 -0.70
C PRO A 90 10.78 -4.54 -0.88
N GLY A 91 11.10 -4.88 -2.13
CA GLY A 91 11.89 -6.06 -2.48
C GLY A 91 11.11 -7.24 -3.05
N ASP A 92 11.83 -8.33 -3.32
CA ASP A 92 11.32 -9.52 -4.00
C ASP A 92 10.97 -10.63 -3.00
N GLY A 93 10.03 -11.52 -3.38
CA GLY A 93 9.76 -12.75 -2.63
C GLY A 93 9.02 -12.55 -1.30
N ILE A 94 8.40 -11.38 -1.09
CA ILE A 94 7.60 -11.09 0.10
C ILE A 94 6.42 -12.07 0.18
N PRO A 95 6.19 -12.70 1.35
CA PRO A 95 5.04 -13.57 1.55
C PRO A 95 3.73 -12.81 1.34
N ALA A 96 2.80 -13.40 0.56
CA ALA A 96 1.52 -12.75 0.24
C ALA A 96 0.74 -12.29 1.47
N LYS A 97 0.77 -13.08 2.56
CA LYS A 97 0.13 -12.72 3.83
C LYS A 97 0.75 -11.50 4.50
N LEU A 98 2.07 -11.34 4.40
CA LEU A 98 2.76 -10.18 4.95
C LEU A 98 2.44 -8.93 4.12
N ALA A 99 2.54 -9.01 2.79
CA ALA A 99 2.19 -7.92 1.88
C ALA A 99 0.75 -7.43 2.11
N TYR A 100 -0.19 -8.38 2.14
CA TYR A 100 -1.59 -8.09 2.42
C TYR A 100 -1.80 -7.43 3.78
N GLU A 101 -1.22 -7.95 4.86
CA GLU A 101 -1.48 -7.41 6.20
C GLU A 101 -0.92 -6.00 6.37
N GLN A 102 0.23 -5.69 5.76
CA GLN A 102 0.75 -4.31 5.79
C GLN A 102 -0.12 -3.38 4.94
N LEU A 103 -0.53 -3.79 3.74
CA LEU A 103 -1.44 -2.99 2.92
C LEU A 103 -2.79 -2.77 3.62
N ARG A 104 -3.34 -3.82 4.23
CA ARG A 104 -4.57 -3.78 5.02
C ARG A 104 -4.50 -2.76 6.16
N LYS A 105 -3.34 -2.56 6.80
CA LYS A 105 -3.22 -1.54 7.86
C LYS A 105 -3.45 -0.12 7.35
N HIS A 106 -3.01 0.21 6.13
CA HIS A 106 -3.26 1.54 5.54
C HIS A 106 -4.76 1.84 5.35
N PHE A 107 -5.61 0.82 5.19
CA PHE A 107 -7.07 1.01 5.14
C PHE A 107 -7.66 1.60 6.43
N LYS A 108 -6.93 1.61 7.55
CA LYS A 108 -7.36 2.29 8.79
C LYS A 108 -7.29 3.80 8.67
N GLU A 109 -6.25 4.29 8.01
CA GLU A 109 -5.93 5.72 7.86
C GLU A 109 -6.63 6.31 6.63
N GLY A 110 -6.78 5.49 5.58
CA GLY A 110 -7.36 5.90 4.32
C GLY A 110 -6.30 6.13 3.25
N PHE A 111 -6.68 6.83 2.18
CA PHE A 111 -5.82 7.08 1.04
C PHE A 111 -6.01 8.50 0.53
N HIS A 112 -4.99 9.04 -0.14
CA HIS A 112 -5.13 10.28 -0.88
C HIS A 112 -5.95 10.02 -2.15
N ALA A 113 -7.01 10.80 -2.36
CA ALA A 113 -7.85 10.72 -3.55
C ALA A 113 -7.30 11.58 -4.71
N VAL A 114 -5.98 11.63 -4.86
CA VAL A 114 -5.27 12.36 -5.92
C VAL A 114 -4.31 11.42 -6.64
N SER A 115 -4.14 11.62 -7.94
CA SER A 115 -3.17 10.87 -8.72
C SER A 115 -1.72 11.26 -8.39
N GLY A 116 -0.83 10.27 -8.41
CA GLY A 116 0.60 10.46 -8.20
C GLY A 116 1.08 10.13 -6.78
N TRP A 117 0.18 9.71 -5.89
CA TRP A 117 0.56 9.26 -4.57
C TRP A 117 1.22 7.87 -4.61
N ASN A 118 2.25 7.66 -3.79
CA ASN A 118 2.97 6.39 -3.71
C ASN A 118 3.07 5.91 -2.26
N ILE A 119 2.83 4.61 -2.05
CA ILE A 119 3.08 3.92 -0.79
C ILE A 119 4.25 2.96 -1.02
N ASP A 120 5.39 3.23 -0.40
CA ASP A 120 6.62 2.42 -0.54
C ASP A 120 6.94 1.56 0.70
N PHE A 121 6.12 1.68 1.75
CA PHE A 121 6.28 1.04 3.06
C PHE A 121 7.62 1.31 3.76
N CYS A 122 8.32 2.39 3.40
CA CYS A 122 9.60 2.76 3.99
C CYS A 122 9.42 3.95 4.93
N ASP A 123 9.63 3.75 6.23
CA ASP A 123 9.64 4.80 7.25
C ASP A 123 11.07 5.23 7.64
N GLY A 124 12.09 4.59 7.04
CA GLY A 124 13.50 4.79 7.35
C GLY A 124 14.01 4.04 8.60
N ASP A 125 13.16 3.30 9.32
CA ASP A 125 13.54 2.56 10.53
C ASP A 125 13.62 1.05 10.27
N CYS A 126 14.76 0.60 9.72
CA CYS A 126 14.96 -0.82 9.38
C CYS A 126 14.70 -1.79 10.56
N PRO A 127 15.14 -1.52 11.81
CA PRO A 127 14.87 -2.41 12.94
C PRO A 127 13.39 -2.69 13.26
N SER A 128 12.47 -1.76 12.98
CA SER A 128 11.02 -1.97 13.16
C SER A 128 10.29 -2.34 11.88
N CYS A 129 10.95 -2.29 10.74
CA CYS A 129 10.35 -2.51 9.44
C CYS A 129 9.87 -3.97 9.29
N ALA A 130 8.60 -4.14 8.95
CA ALA A 130 8.00 -5.46 8.75
C ALA A 130 8.57 -6.20 7.53
N PHE A 131 9.21 -5.48 6.61
CA PHE A 131 9.81 -6.03 5.39
C PHE A 131 11.33 -6.14 5.47
N VAL A 132 11.93 -5.93 6.65
CA VAL A 132 13.39 -5.85 6.77
C VAL A 132 14.08 -7.06 6.16
N ASP A 133 13.59 -8.28 6.36
CA ASP A 133 14.21 -9.50 5.80
C ASP A 133 14.16 -9.59 4.26
N TYR A 134 13.34 -8.76 3.59
CA TYR A 134 13.13 -8.74 2.15
C TYR A 134 13.72 -7.50 1.47
N CYS A 135 14.00 -6.45 2.24
CA CYS A 135 14.51 -5.19 1.73
C CYS A 135 16.04 -5.25 1.54
N LYS A 136 16.52 -4.99 0.32
CA LYS A 136 17.95 -4.94 0.00
C LYS A 136 18.62 -3.64 0.49
N ALA A 137 17.88 -2.53 0.56
CA ALA A 137 18.43 -1.24 0.98
C ALA A 137 18.97 -1.26 2.43
N LYS A 138 18.51 -2.20 3.27
CA LYS A 138 19.05 -2.37 4.62
C LYS A 138 20.52 -2.75 4.62
N ASP A 139 20.98 -3.48 3.59
CA ASP A 139 22.33 -4.05 3.54
C ASP A 139 23.39 -2.96 3.32
N ASP A 140 22.97 -1.80 2.79
CA ASP A 140 23.82 -0.61 2.63
C ASP A 140 23.95 0.19 3.94
N ILE A 141 23.07 -0.04 4.91
CA ILE A 141 22.94 0.76 6.13
C ILE A 141 23.40 -0.04 7.36
N TRP A 142 23.07 -1.33 7.41
CA TRP A 142 23.27 -2.20 8.57
C TRP A 142 24.06 -3.45 8.21
N THR A 143 25.02 -3.82 9.06
CA THR A 143 25.45 -5.22 9.08
C THR A 143 24.37 -6.10 9.73
N ALA A 144 24.31 -7.38 9.34
CA ALA A 144 23.34 -8.32 9.89
C ALA A 144 23.42 -8.44 11.43
N GLU A 145 24.62 -8.31 12.00
CA GLU A 145 24.84 -8.36 13.45
C GLU A 145 24.33 -7.10 14.16
N GLU A 146 24.61 -5.91 13.61
CA GLU A 146 24.15 -4.64 14.16
C GLU A 146 22.62 -4.54 14.15
N LEU A 147 22.01 -4.89 13.02
CA LEU A 147 20.55 -4.88 12.88
C LEU A 147 19.91 -5.81 13.90
N LYS A 148 20.38 -7.06 14.00
CA LYS A 148 19.85 -8.04 14.96
C LYS A 148 20.00 -7.57 16.40
N LYS A 149 21.15 -6.98 16.74
CA LYS A 149 21.39 -6.40 18.07
C LYS A 149 20.41 -5.27 18.37
N GLU A 150 20.16 -4.39 17.40
CA GLU A 150 19.25 -3.27 17.56
C GLU A 150 17.79 -3.73 17.69
N MET A 151 17.33 -4.66 16.85
CA MET A 151 16.01 -5.28 16.96
C MET A 151 15.80 -5.92 18.35
N THR A 152 16.84 -6.56 18.90
CA THR A 152 16.76 -7.23 20.21
C THR A 152 16.63 -6.25 21.37
N LYS A 153 17.27 -5.07 21.29
CA LYS A 153 17.15 -4.02 22.33
C LYS A 153 15.74 -3.42 22.42
N ARG A 154 14.96 -3.51 21.35
CA ARG A 154 13.65 -2.87 21.21
C ARG A 154 12.48 -3.80 21.57
N GLN A 155 12.75 -5.08 21.83
CA GLN A 155 11.78 -6.07 22.32
C GLN A 155 11.72 -6.08 23.84
#